data_AF-A0A382EFE6-F1
#
_entry.id   AF-A0A382EFE6-F1
#
_cell.length_a   1.000
_cell.length_b   1.000
_cell.length_c   1.000
_cell.angle_alpha   90.00
_cell.angle_beta   90.00
_cell.angle_gamma   90.00
#
_symmetry.space_group_name_H-M   'P 1'
#
loop_
_entity.id
_entity.type
_entity.pdbx_description
1 polymer ?
#
loop_
_entity_poly.entity_id
_entity_poly.type
_entity_poly.pdbx_seq_one_letter_code
_entity_poly.pdbx_strand_id
1 'polypeptide(L)'
;VDSTSNFENIKNFFKKENNLSIISFDYKSHKKLENGNIPHQISDDYITDLQCKTIQDYVYKFTYWYFEKDFSKFLEYREINLGRLFQDELLNFFVRFLKKFKEIEIIFASNQNKEFLAENELFDIIQFFTNSTLNLQKSTKKFHSFPHEEMRVNLKIAGYEKSLFLSRDRYLKLKKLSDFLINNMFNPKITDNTKTKILFAEYNTERYKELFLKSKKFNAEIFFYGKRRPAFWNGSTL
;
A
#
# COMPACT_ATOMS: atom_id res chain seq x y z
N VAL A 1 -15.16 -11.16 9.68
CA VAL A 1 -15.23 -11.15 8.20
C VAL A 1 -14.74 -9.81 7.67
N ASP A 2 -13.99 -9.82 6.57
CA ASP A 2 -13.58 -8.61 5.86
C ASP A 2 -13.70 -8.83 4.34
N SER A 3 -13.29 -7.86 3.54
CA SER A 3 -13.45 -7.83 2.08
C SER A 3 -12.61 -8.87 1.36
N THR A 4 -11.63 -9.46 2.05
CA THR A 4 -10.82 -10.57 1.56
C THR A 4 -11.54 -11.92 1.73
N SER A 5 -12.52 -12.00 2.63
CA SER A 5 -13.24 -13.23 2.91
C SER A 5 -14.08 -13.72 1.71
N ASN A 6 -14.20 -15.05 1.55
CA ASN A 6 -15.06 -15.66 0.55
C ASN A 6 -16.53 -15.66 1.02
N PHE A 7 -17.20 -14.54 0.77
CA PHE A 7 -18.56 -14.31 1.26
C PHE A 7 -19.57 -15.38 0.83
N GLU A 8 -19.47 -15.93 -0.39
CA GLU A 8 -20.41 -16.96 -0.85
C GLU A 8 -20.29 -18.24 -0.02
N ASN A 9 -19.07 -18.64 0.33
CA ASN A 9 -18.84 -19.82 1.17
C ASN A 9 -19.31 -19.58 2.60
N ILE A 10 -18.96 -18.42 3.16
CA ILE A 10 -19.31 -18.07 4.54
C ILE A 10 -20.84 -17.89 4.70
N LYS A 11 -21.53 -17.35 3.68
CA LYS A 11 -22.99 -17.18 3.70
C LYS A 11 -23.73 -18.50 3.88
N ASN A 12 -23.22 -19.59 3.30
CA ASN A 12 -23.80 -20.92 3.48
C ASN A 12 -23.60 -21.45 4.92
N PHE A 13 -22.50 -21.07 5.56
CA PHE A 13 -22.24 -21.40 6.96
C PHE A 13 -23.18 -20.63 7.90
N PHE A 14 -23.35 -19.32 7.68
CA PHE A 14 -24.27 -18.48 8.46
C PHE A 14 -25.72 -18.98 8.47
N LYS A 15 -26.15 -19.66 7.41
CA LYS A 15 -27.51 -20.23 7.31
C LYS A 15 -27.69 -21.54 8.08
N LYS A 16 -26.62 -22.24 8.42
CA LYS A 16 -26.66 -23.56 9.06
C LYS A 16 -26.53 -23.48 10.57
N GLU A 17 -25.84 -22.47 11.08
CA GLU A 17 -25.53 -22.30 12.49
C GLU A 17 -26.38 -21.20 13.12
N ASN A 18 -27.13 -21.55 14.17
CA ASN A 18 -28.07 -20.63 14.82
C ASN A 18 -27.44 -19.80 15.95
N ASN A 19 -26.18 -20.06 16.32
CA ASN A 19 -25.50 -19.39 17.44
C ASN A 19 -24.18 -18.73 17.02
N LEU A 20 -24.26 -17.81 16.06
CA LEU A 20 -23.10 -17.08 15.54
C LEU A 20 -23.19 -15.59 15.87
N SER A 21 -22.07 -15.03 16.31
CA SER A 21 -21.85 -13.58 16.36
C SER A 21 -20.89 -13.20 15.25
N ILE A 22 -21.35 -12.34 14.33
CA ILE A 22 -20.59 -11.94 13.15
C ILE A 22 -20.04 -10.53 13.38
N ILE A 23 -18.73 -10.36 13.15
CA ILE A 23 -18.07 -9.05 13.23
C ILE A 23 -17.48 -8.70 11.87
N SER A 24 -17.82 -7.53 11.33
CA SER A 24 -17.27 -6.98 10.10
C SER A 24 -16.09 -6.05 10.38
N PHE A 25 -14.96 -6.28 9.70
CA PHE A 25 -13.72 -5.51 9.87
C PHE A 25 -13.45 -4.48 8.78
N ASP A 26 -14.36 -4.34 7.80
CA ASP A 26 -14.32 -3.23 6.86
C ASP A 26 -15.70 -2.85 6.35
N TYR A 27 -15.78 -1.62 5.82
CA TYR A 27 -17.00 -1.04 5.28
C TYR A 27 -17.64 -1.86 4.16
N LYS A 28 -16.82 -2.48 3.30
CA LYS A 28 -17.33 -3.24 2.15
C LYS A 28 -18.05 -4.51 2.60
N SER A 29 -17.52 -5.19 3.60
CA SER A 29 -18.14 -6.38 4.18
C SER A 29 -19.33 -6.03 5.07
N HIS A 30 -19.27 -4.93 5.83
CA HIS A 30 -20.43 -4.37 6.52
C HIS A 30 -21.61 -4.15 5.55
N LYS A 31 -21.39 -3.42 4.44
CA LYS A 31 -22.44 -3.19 3.43
C LYS A 31 -22.97 -4.46 2.77
N LYS A 32 -22.13 -5.47 2.56
CA LYS A 32 -22.59 -6.77 2.04
C LYS A 32 -23.49 -7.51 3.02
N LEU A 33 -23.15 -7.50 4.31
CA LEU A 33 -23.94 -8.15 5.36
C LEU A 33 -25.26 -7.41 5.57
N GLU A 34 -25.22 -6.07 5.60
CA GLU A 34 -26.39 -5.19 5.69
C GLU A 34 -27.37 -5.44 4.53
N ASN A 35 -26.89 -5.39 3.28
CA ASN A 35 -27.72 -5.69 2.10
C ASN A 35 -28.28 -7.12 2.09
N GLY A 36 -27.60 -8.05 2.78
CA GLY A 36 -28.05 -9.43 2.94
C GLY A 36 -29.01 -9.64 4.11
N ASN A 37 -29.35 -8.59 4.87
CA ASN A 37 -30.09 -8.66 6.14
C ASN A 37 -29.48 -9.67 7.14
N ILE A 38 -28.15 -9.74 7.19
CA ILE A 38 -27.42 -10.62 8.13
C ILE A 38 -27.05 -9.80 9.37
N PRO A 39 -27.54 -10.15 10.57
CA PRO A 39 -27.16 -9.48 11.81
C PRO A 39 -25.65 -9.56 12.06
N HIS A 40 -25.02 -8.43 12.35
CA HIS A 40 -23.58 -8.35 12.59
C HIS A 40 -23.21 -7.09 13.39
N GLN A 41 -22.01 -7.09 13.95
CA GLN A 41 -21.37 -5.98 14.65
C GLN A 41 -20.24 -5.40 13.78
N ILE A 42 -19.86 -4.15 14.03
CA ILE A 42 -18.76 -3.47 13.34
C ILE A 42 -17.54 -3.45 14.27
N SER A 43 -16.35 -3.80 13.76
CA SER A 43 -15.14 -3.86 14.60
C SER A 43 -14.74 -2.48 15.15
N ASP A 44 -15.05 -1.40 14.43
CA ASP A 44 -14.82 -0.02 14.85
C ASP A 44 -15.52 0.33 16.18
N ASP A 45 -16.63 -0.34 16.51
CA ASP A 45 -17.36 -0.11 17.76
C ASP A 45 -16.62 -0.65 19.00
N TYR A 46 -15.61 -1.51 18.82
CA TYR A 46 -14.84 -2.12 19.90
C TYR A 46 -13.65 -1.28 20.35
N ILE A 47 -13.27 -0.26 19.59
CA ILE A 47 -12.06 0.53 19.84
C ILE A 47 -12.41 1.97 20.21
N THR A 48 -11.73 2.48 21.24
CA THR A 48 -11.91 3.85 21.73
C THR A 48 -10.96 4.83 21.06
N ASP A 49 -11.31 6.12 21.05
CA ASP A 49 -10.43 7.19 20.56
C ASP A 49 -9.07 7.22 21.27
N LEU A 50 -9.04 6.89 22.56
CA LEU A 50 -7.78 6.81 23.31
C LEU A 50 -6.89 5.69 22.80
N GLN A 51 -7.47 4.50 22.54
CA GLN A 51 -6.73 3.39 21.95
C GLN A 51 -6.27 3.71 20.53
N CYS A 52 -7.09 4.40 19.73
CA CYS A 52 -6.71 4.87 18.41
C CYS A 52 -5.49 5.81 18.45
N LYS A 53 -5.44 6.74 19.42
CA LYS A 53 -4.26 7.61 19.63
C LYS A 53 -3.01 6.79 19.97
N THR A 54 -3.12 5.84 20.90
CA THR A 54 -2.01 4.95 21.25
C THR A 54 -1.53 4.15 20.04
N ILE A 55 -2.43 3.61 19.22
CA ILE A 55 -2.08 2.90 17.99
C ILE A 55 -1.35 3.83 17.03
N GLN A 56 -1.80 5.08 16.88
CA GLN A 56 -1.16 6.06 16.02
C GLN A 56 0.29 6.34 16.46
N ASP A 57 0.57 6.40 17.76
CA ASP A 57 1.94 6.54 18.27
C ASP A 57 2.82 5.34 17.88
N TYR A 58 2.30 4.12 18.01
CA TYR A 58 3.01 2.91 17.57
C TYR A 58 3.21 2.86 16.05
N VAL A 59 2.20 3.25 15.28
CA VAL A 59 2.29 3.38 13.82
C VAL A 59 3.46 4.28 13.45
N TYR A 60 3.58 5.46 14.07
CA TYR A 60 4.70 6.35 13.81
C TYR A 60 6.03 5.71 14.23
N LYS A 61 6.12 5.17 15.44
CA LYS A 61 7.34 4.52 15.91
C LYS A 61 7.83 3.42 14.94
N PHE A 62 6.94 2.55 14.49
CA PHE A 62 7.28 1.48 13.55
C PHE A 62 7.54 1.97 12.13
N THR A 63 6.88 3.05 11.70
CA THR A 63 7.15 3.66 10.38
C THR A 63 8.52 4.34 10.34
N TYR A 64 8.91 4.98 11.43
CA TYR A 64 10.14 5.74 11.61
C TYR A 64 11.27 4.93 12.25
N TRP A 65 11.18 3.60 12.20
CA TRP A 65 12.14 2.67 12.81
C TRP A 65 13.60 2.95 12.43
N TYR A 66 13.85 3.56 11.27
CA TYR A 66 15.19 3.90 10.81
C TYR A 66 15.88 5.00 11.62
N PHE A 67 15.15 5.72 12.49
CA PHE A 67 15.74 6.62 13.49
C PHE A 67 16.11 5.90 14.80
N GLU A 68 15.61 4.68 15.02
CA GLU A 68 15.93 3.90 16.21
C GLU A 68 17.33 3.30 16.09
N LYS A 69 18.17 3.53 17.11
CA LYS A 69 19.61 3.21 17.09
C LYS A 69 19.90 1.74 16.76
N ASP A 70 19.08 0.83 17.28
CA ASP A 70 19.28 -0.61 17.12
C ASP A 70 18.90 -1.11 15.73
N PHE A 71 18.03 -0.38 15.04
CA PHE A 71 17.49 -0.78 13.74
C PHE A 71 18.09 0.03 12.59
N SER A 72 18.54 1.27 12.83
CA SER A 72 18.92 2.25 11.80
C SER A 72 19.94 1.74 10.79
N LYS A 73 20.76 0.75 11.16
CA LYS A 73 21.81 0.16 10.32
C LYS A 73 21.39 -1.08 9.52
N PHE A 74 20.22 -1.68 9.76
CA PHE A 74 19.84 -2.96 9.14
C PHE A 74 19.75 -2.93 7.61
N LEU A 75 19.32 -1.80 7.04
CA LEU A 75 19.21 -1.61 5.60
C LEU A 75 20.06 -0.43 5.12
N GLU A 76 21.17 -0.17 5.80
CA GLU A 76 22.09 0.91 5.44
C GLU A 76 23.04 0.47 4.32
N TYR A 77 23.09 1.26 3.24
CA TYR A 77 24.06 1.12 2.18
C TYR A 77 24.68 2.48 1.89
N ARG A 78 26.01 2.60 2.10
CA ARG A 78 26.75 3.86 1.94
C ARG A 78 26.08 5.03 2.67
N GLU A 79 25.83 4.84 3.97
CA GLU A 79 25.19 5.85 4.85
C GLU A 79 23.72 6.19 4.49
N ILE A 80 23.15 5.49 3.51
CA ILE A 80 21.74 5.63 3.11
C ILE A 80 20.95 4.44 3.66
N ASN A 81 19.99 4.70 4.54
CA ASN A 81 19.02 3.68 4.95
C ASN A 81 18.01 3.45 3.81
N LEU A 82 18.11 2.30 3.14
CA LEU A 82 17.23 1.92 2.03
C LEU A 82 15.80 1.63 2.49
N GLY A 83 15.62 1.21 3.75
CA GLY A 83 14.32 0.98 4.37
C GLY A 83 13.47 2.24 4.47
N ARG A 84 14.11 3.40 4.71
CA ARG A 84 13.45 4.73 4.72
C ARG A 84 12.72 5.03 3.41
N LEU A 85 13.15 4.47 2.28
CA LEU A 85 12.51 4.70 0.98
C LEU A 85 11.10 4.11 0.88
N PHE A 86 10.72 3.22 1.80
CA PHE A 86 9.40 2.57 1.87
C PHE A 86 8.54 3.13 3.00
N GLN A 87 8.91 4.28 3.58
CA GLN A 87 8.23 4.86 4.73
C GLN A 87 6.71 5.05 4.50
N ASP A 88 6.31 5.57 3.33
CA ASP A 88 4.89 5.79 3.00
C ASP A 88 4.12 4.46 2.94
N GLU A 89 4.73 3.44 2.32
CA GLU A 89 4.16 2.10 2.21
C GLU A 89 4.02 1.43 3.58
N LEU A 90 5.04 1.56 4.43
CA LEU A 90 5.04 1.05 5.81
C LEU A 90 3.98 1.76 6.66
N LEU A 91 3.85 3.08 6.54
CA LEU A 91 2.83 3.85 7.25
C LEU A 91 1.43 3.32 6.97
N ASN A 92 1.08 3.21 5.68
CA ASN A 92 -0.25 2.75 5.29
C ASN A 92 -0.48 1.27 5.70
N PHE A 93 0.55 0.44 5.68
CA PHE A 93 0.47 -0.93 6.19
C PHE A 93 0.19 -0.93 7.70
N PHE A 94 1.02 -0.27 8.51
CA PHE A 94 0.91 -0.28 9.96
C PHE A 94 -0.39 0.33 10.48
N VAL A 95 -0.90 1.41 9.87
CA VAL A 95 -2.21 1.99 10.24
C VAL A 95 -3.31 0.94 10.18
N ARG A 96 -3.38 0.16 9.09
CA ARG A 96 -4.42 -0.84 8.89
C ARG A 96 -4.20 -2.06 9.77
N PHE A 97 -2.97 -2.58 9.77
CA PHE A 97 -2.62 -3.79 10.49
C PHE A 97 -2.77 -3.62 12.01
N LEU A 98 -2.21 -2.55 12.60
CA LEU A 98 -2.24 -2.36 14.05
C LEU A 98 -3.65 -2.05 14.57
N LYS A 99 -4.45 -1.30 13.81
CA LYS A 99 -5.87 -1.08 14.15
C LYS A 99 -6.62 -2.41 14.19
N LYS A 100 -6.54 -3.21 13.12
CA LYS A 100 -7.18 -4.53 13.02
C LYS A 100 -6.69 -5.48 14.13
N PHE A 101 -5.39 -5.48 14.42
CA PHE A 101 -4.81 -6.27 15.50
C PHE A 101 -5.39 -5.89 16.86
N LYS A 102 -5.48 -4.58 17.16
CA LYS A 102 -6.03 -4.10 18.43
C LYS A 102 -7.51 -4.42 18.60
N GLU A 103 -8.30 -4.27 17.54
CA GLU A 103 -9.71 -4.67 17.54
C GLU A 103 -9.86 -6.17 17.87
N ILE A 104 -9.06 -7.03 17.22
CA ILE A 104 -9.07 -8.47 17.49
C ILE A 104 -8.64 -8.77 18.93
N GLU A 105 -7.60 -8.10 19.45
CA GLU A 105 -7.15 -8.27 20.84
C GLU A 105 -8.30 -8.01 21.83
N ILE A 106 -9.05 -6.91 21.64
CA ILE A 106 -10.18 -6.52 22.51
C ILE A 106 -11.33 -7.51 22.39
N ILE A 107 -11.69 -7.89 21.15
CA ILE A 107 -12.73 -8.89 20.88
C ILE A 107 -12.36 -10.22 21.53
N PHE A 108 -11.12 -10.68 21.36
CA PHE A 108 -10.62 -11.92 21.92
C PHE A 108 -10.67 -11.91 23.45
N ALA A 109 -10.23 -10.83 24.09
CA ALA A 109 -10.24 -10.70 25.55
C ALA A 109 -11.64 -10.90 26.15
N SER A 110 -12.70 -10.48 25.44
CA SER A 110 -14.09 -10.64 25.86
C SER A 110 -14.70 -12.01 25.50
N ASN A 111 -14.00 -12.84 24.72
CA ASN A 111 -14.53 -14.06 24.10
C ASN A 111 -13.57 -15.27 24.18
N GLN A 112 -12.72 -15.34 25.21
CA GLN A 112 -11.65 -16.34 25.32
C GLN A 112 -12.11 -17.81 25.23
N ASN A 113 -13.35 -18.10 25.67
CA ASN A 113 -13.93 -19.45 25.66
C ASN A 113 -14.71 -19.78 24.38
N LYS A 114 -14.66 -18.91 23.36
CA LYS A 114 -15.36 -19.11 22.08
C LYS A 114 -14.41 -19.67 21.04
N GLU A 115 -14.97 -20.40 20.09
CA GLU A 115 -14.27 -20.75 18.86
C GLU A 115 -14.39 -19.60 17.87
N PHE A 116 -13.29 -19.28 17.20
CA PHE A 116 -13.24 -18.20 16.22
C PHE A 116 -13.19 -18.74 14.80
N LEU A 117 -13.97 -18.12 13.92
CA LEU A 117 -14.02 -18.44 12.50
C LEU A 117 -13.52 -17.25 11.70
N ALA A 118 -12.43 -17.45 10.98
CA ALA A 118 -11.81 -16.39 10.19
C ALA A 118 -11.07 -16.95 8.98
N GLU A 119 -10.79 -16.05 8.04
CA GLU A 119 -10.00 -16.32 6.84
C GLU A 119 -8.89 -15.26 6.74
N ASN A 120 -7.82 -15.59 6.01
CA ASN A 120 -6.76 -14.66 5.65
C ASN A 120 -6.17 -13.92 6.88
N GLU A 121 -6.03 -12.58 6.82
CA GLU A 121 -5.37 -11.78 7.86
C GLU A 121 -6.01 -11.93 9.22
N LEU A 122 -7.34 -12.01 9.24
CA LEU A 122 -8.09 -12.19 10.46
C LEU A 122 -7.75 -13.54 11.10
N PHE A 123 -7.60 -14.60 10.30
CA PHE A 123 -7.19 -15.90 10.80
C PHE A 123 -5.77 -15.85 11.37
N ASP A 124 -4.82 -15.30 10.63
CA ASP A 124 -3.42 -15.23 11.06
C ASP A 124 -3.25 -14.41 12.35
N ILE A 125 -4.00 -13.31 12.50
CA ILE A 125 -4.00 -12.50 13.73
C ILE A 125 -4.68 -13.24 14.89
N ILE A 126 -5.84 -13.87 14.70
CA ILE A 126 -6.52 -14.57 15.79
C ILE A 126 -5.69 -15.78 16.27
N GLN A 127 -5.02 -16.47 15.35
CA GLN A 127 -4.15 -17.60 15.67
C GLN A 127 -2.97 -17.22 16.58
N PHE A 128 -2.55 -15.94 16.58
CA PHE A 128 -1.57 -15.42 17.53
C PHE A 128 -2.08 -15.48 18.99
N PHE A 129 -3.39 -15.36 19.20
CA PHE A 129 -4.01 -15.32 20.53
C PHE A 129 -4.55 -16.68 21.00
N THR A 130 -4.98 -17.54 20.09
CA THR A 130 -5.58 -18.84 20.43
C THR A 130 -5.43 -19.87 19.32
N ASN A 131 -5.37 -21.15 19.71
CA ASN A 131 -5.45 -22.28 18.79
C ASN A 131 -6.90 -22.69 18.47
N SER A 132 -7.89 -22.17 19.21
CA SER A 132 -9.32 -22.42 18.98
C SER A 132 -9.86 -21.56 17.83
N THR A 133 -9.27 -21.75 16.66
CA THR A 133 -9.59 -21.03 15.42
C THR A 133 -9.78 -22.01 14.28
N LEU A 134 -10.87 -21.86 13.54
CA LEU A 134 -11.13 -22.66 12.35
C LEU A 134 -11.02 -21.79 11.09
N ASN A 135 -10.19 -22.25 10.15
CA ASN A 135 -10.00 -21.63 8.86
C ASN A 135 -10.99 -22.23 7.85
N LEU A 136 -12.00 -21.46 7.45
CA LEU A 136 -13.04 -21.95 6.53
C LEU A 136 -12.51 -22.15 5.10
N GLN A 137 -11.43 -21.44 4.72
CA GLN A 137 -10.58 -21.63 3.54
C GLN A 137 -9.61 -20.44 3.41
N LYS A 138 -8.39 -20.64 2.89
CA LYS A 138 -7.55 -19.53 2.43
C LYS A 138 -8.18 -18.94 1.17
N SER A 139 -8.61 -17.68 1.22
CA SER A 139 -9.01 -17.00 0.00
C SER A 139 -7.79 -16.82 -0.91
N THR A 140 -7.95 -17.01 -2.21
CA THR A 140 -6.88 -16.76 -3.20
C THR A 140 -6.74 -15.28 -3.57
N LYS A 141 -7.53 -14.39 -2.96
CA LYS A 141 -7.52 -12.96 -3.29
C LYS A 141 -6.31 -12.30 -2.65
N LYS A 142 -5.53 -11.58 -3.48
CA LYS A 142 -4.40 -10.78 -3.01
C LYS A 142 -4.87 -9.83 -1.91
N PHE A 143 -4.11 -9.89 -0.83
CA PHE A 143 -4.50 -9.50 0.51
C PHE A 143 -4.28 -8.00 0.78
N HIS A 144 -3.53 -7.32 -0.10
CA HIS A 144 -3.21 -5.92 0.06
C HIS A 144 -3.24 -5.19 -1.26
N SER A 145 -4.17 -4.24 -1.39
CA SER A 145 -3.96 -3.13 -2.30
C SER A 145 -2.96 -2.17 -1.66
N PHE A 146 -1.70 -2.28 -2.05
CA PHE A 146 -0.74 -1.21 -1.80
C PHE A 146 -1.36 0.11 -2.29
N PRO A 147 -1.10 1.25 -1.63
CA PRO A 147 -1.68 2.54 -2.01
C PRO A 147 -1.27 3.00 -3.42
N HIS A 148 -0.47 2.20 -4.12
CA HIS A 148 0.01 2.39 -5.49
C HIS A 148 -0.36 1.19 -6.40
N GLU A 149 -1.39 0.42 -6.06
CA GLU A 149 -1.95 -0.57 -7.00
C GLU A 149 -2.64 0.12 -8.17
N GLU A 150 -3.13 1.34 -7.99
CA GLU A 150 -3.61 2.18 -9.08
C GLU A 150 -2.79 3.47 -9.17
N MET A 151 -2.38 3.81 -10.39
CA MET A 151 -1.60 4.99 -10.71
C MET A 151 -2.48 5.94 -11.51
N ARG A 152 -2.59 7.19 -11.04
CA ARG A 152 -3.28 8.25 -11.77
C ARG A 152 -2.39 8.71 -12.93
N VAL A 153 -2.90 8.59 -14.14
CA VAL A 153 -2.28 9.13 -15.36
C VAL A 153 -3.12 10.31 -15.82
N ASN A 154 -2.50 11.49 -15.87
CA ASN A 154 -3.12 12.68 -16.44
C ASN A 154 -2.74 12.75 -17.92
N LEU A 155 -3.72 12.60 -18.80
CA LEU A 155 -3.53 12.73 -20.25
C LEU A 155 -3.99 14.12 -20.67
N LYS A 156 -3.09 14.86 -21.30
CA LYS A 156 -3.38 16.17 -21.90
C LYS A 156 -3.10 16.12 -23.40
N ILE A 157 -4.14 16.12 -24.22
CA ILE A 157 -4.05 16.09 -25.68
C ILE A 157 -4.98 17.16 -26.24
N ALA A 158 -4.43 18.09 -27.03
CA ALA A 158 -5.17 19.10 -27.80
C ALA A 158 -6.27 19.84 -27.00
N GLY A 159 -5.97 20.26 -25.77
CA GLY A 159 -6.90 20.99 -24.90
C GLY A 159 -7.79 20.13 -24.00
N TYR A 160 -7.84 18.81 -24.22
CA TYR A 160 -8.54 17.88 -23.34
C TYR A 160 -7.62 17.36 -22.24
N GLU A 161 -8.06 17.50 -20.99
CA GLU A 161 -7.38 16.98 -19.81
C GLU A 161 -8.25 15.93 -19.14
N LYS A 162 -7.77 14.68 -19.10
CA LYS A 162 -8.47 13.59 -18.43
C LYS A 162 -7.51 12.82 -17.54
N SER A 163 -7.93 12.60 -16.30
CA SER A 163 -7.21 11.70 -15.40
C SER A 163 -7.81 10.30 -15.41
N LEU A 164 -6.98 9.29 -15.66
CA LEU A 164 -7.35 7.88 -15.64
C LEU A 164 -6.62 7.20 -14.48
N PHE A 165 -7.29 6.29 -13.79
CA PHE A 165 -6.67 5.40 -12.81
C PHE A 165 -6.35 4.06 -13.48
N LEU A 166 -5.08 3.70 -13.52
CA LEU A 166 -4.60 2.47 -14.15
C LEU A 166 -3.99 1.56 -13.10
N SER A 167 -4.23 0.24 -13.17
CA SER A 167 -3.50 -0.69 -12.32
C SER A 167 -1.98 -0.59 -12.55
N ARG A 168 -1.19 -0.87 -11.51
CA ARG A 168 0.27 -0.80 -11.53
C ARG A 168 0.87 -1.58 -12.68
N ASP A 169 0.35 -2.77 -12.98
CA ASP A 169 0.84 -3.59 -14.08
C ASP A 169 0.61 -2.93 -15.45
N ARG A 170 -0.57 -2.34 -15.66
CA ARG A 170 -0.87 -1.59 -16.89
C ARG A 170 -0.01 -0.34 -16.99
N TYR A 171 0.15 0.36 -15.88
CA TYR A 171 1.01 1.54 -15.79
C TYR A 171 2.48 1.21 -16.10
N LEU A 172 3.03 0.14 -15.52
CA LEU A 172 4.41 -0.28 -15.77
C LEU A 172 4.64 -0.69 -17.23
N LYS A 173 3.64 -1.31 -17.87
CA LYS A 173 3.69 -1.59 -19.32
C LYS A 173 3.75 -0.30 -20.14
N LEU A 174 2.91 0.69 -19.83
CA LEU A 174 2.94 2.01 -20.49
C LEU A 174 4.26 2.74 -20.27
N LYS A 175 4.78 2.72 -19.03
CA LYS A 175 6.11 3.25 -18.71
C LYS A 175 7.19 2.60 -19.57
N LYS A 176 7.23 1.26 -19.64
CA LYS A 176 8.23 0.55 -20.45
C LYS A 176 8.16 0.93 -21.93
N LEU A 177 6.96 1.08 -22.48
CA LEU A 177 6.76 1.54 -23.85
C LEU A 177 7.28 2.97 -24.04
N SER A 178 6.96 3.87 -23.11
CA SER A 178 7.45 5.25 -23.15
C SER A 178 8.99 5.32 -23.03
N ASP A 179 9.58 4.58 -22.10
CA ASP A 179 11.04 4.51 -21.91
C ASP A 179 11.73 3.97 -23.18
N PHE A 180 11.15 2.96 -23.84
CA PHE A 180 11.64 2.42 -25.11
C PHE A 180 11.61 3.47 -26.24
N LEU A 181 10.50 4.21 -26.38
CA LEU A 181 10.37 5.26 -27.39
C LEU A 181 11.39 6.40 -27.16
N ILE A 182 11.57 6.82 -25.90
CA ILE A 182 12.52 7.88 -25.54
C ILE A 182 13.96 7.42 -25.79
N ASN A 183 14.33 6.20 -25.36
CA ASN A 183 15.68 5.68 -25.58
C ASN A 183 16.01 5.60 -27.08
N ASN A 184 15.06 5.17 -27.92
CA ASN A 184 15.25 5.13 -29.36
C ASN A 184 15.34 6.52 -30.00
N MET A 185 14.60 7.52 -29.49
CA MET A 185 14.68 8.89 -30.03
C MET A 185 15.93 9.66 -29.59
N PHE A 186 16.41 9.48 -28.36
CA PHE A 186 17.45 10.33 -27.77
C PHE A 186 18.82 9.68 -27.64
N ASN A 187 18.91 8.34 -27.82
CA ASN A 187 20.12 7.53 -27.84
C ASN A 187 21.28 8.11 -26.99
N PRO A 188 21.10 8.20 -25.65
CA PRO A 188 22.01 8.94 -24.78
C PRO A 188 23.41 8.31 -24.83
N LYS A 189 24.37 9.01 -25.42
CA LYS A 189 25.78 8.61 -25.43
C LYS A 189 26.39 8.90 -24.06
N ILE A 190 26.71 7.85 -23.31
CA ILE A 190 27.53 7.96 -22.10
C ILE A 190 28.92 8.39 -22.56
N THR A 191 29.32 9.62 -22.20
CA THR A 191 30.66 10.15 -22.50
C THR A 191 31.50 10.08 -21.23
N ASP A 192 32.60 9.32 -21.26
CA ASP A 192 33.48 9.07 -20.10
C ASP A 192 34.25 10.29 -19.58
N ASN A 193 34.16 11.45 -20.23
CA ASN A 193 34.86 12.66 -19.80
C ASN A 193 34.17 13.32 -18.60
N THR A 194 34.69 13.05 -17.39
CA THR A 194 34.69 13.88 -16.17
C THR A 194 33.42 14.65 -15.77
N LYS A 195 32.23 14.21 -16.19
CA LYS A 195 30.94 14.79 -15.81
C LYS A 195 30.58 14.42 -14.38
N THR A 196 30.16 15.40 -13.58
CA THR A 196 29.46 15.14 -12.31
C THR A 196 28.19 14.33 -12.60
N LYS A 197 28.07 13.13 -12.01
CA LYS A 197 26.89 12.27 -12.20
C LYS A 197 25.85 12.59 -11.12
N ILE A 198 24.65 12.99 -11.54
CA ILE A 198 23.54 13.36 -10.64
C ILE A 198 22.40 12.39 -10.87
N LEU A 199 21.93 11.73 -9.80
CA LEU A 199 20.75 10.86 -9.84
C LEU A 199 19.56 11.56 -9.19
N PHE A 200 18.51 11.81 -9.97
CA PHE A 200 17.21 12.21 -9.44
C PHE A 200 16.37 10.97 -9.11
N ALA A 201 16.19 10.70 -7.81
CA ALA A 201 15.34 9.61 -7.32
C ALA A 201 13.94 10.12 -6.95
N GLU A 202 12.88 9.57 -7.56
CA GLU A 202 11.46 9.92 -7.32
C GLU A 202 11.08 11.40 -7.53
N TYR A 203 11.88 12.17 -8.28
CA TYR A 203 11.57 13.58 -8.56
C TYR A 203 10.37 13.72 -9.52
N ASN A 204 9.49 14.69 -9.25
CA ASN A 204 8.44 15.07 -10.18
C ASN A 204 9.01 15.99 -11.26
N THR A 205 9.33 15.43 -12.43
CA THR A 205 9.94 16.13 -13.56
C THR A 205 9.06 17.24 -14.15
N GLU A 206 7.74 17.10 -14.06
CA GLU A 206 6.80 18.14 -14.47
C GLU A 206 6.81 19.33 -13.49
N ARG A 207 6.69 19.05 -12.18
CA ARG A 207 6.72 20.10 -11.15
C ARG A 207 8.05 20.86 -11.13
N TYR A 208 9.15 20.17 -11.39
CA TYR A 208 10.50 20.73 -11.36
C TYR A 208 11.09 20.92 -12.76
N LYS A 209 10.26 21.14 -13.78
CA LYS A 209 10.70 21.30 -15.18
C LYS A 209 11.87 22.26 -15.34
N GLU A 210 11.81 23.43 -14.70
CA GLU A 210 12.87 24.45 -14.77
C GLU A 210 14.21 23.95 -14.22
N LEU A 211 14.21 23.10 -13.20
CA LEU A 211 15.43 22.47 -12.67
C LEU A 211 16.08 21.59 -13.74
N PHE A 212 15.29 20.75 -14.42
CA PHE A 212 15.76 19.86 -15.49
C PHE A 212 16.19 20.62 -16.76
N LEU A 213 15.59 21.77 -17.05
CA LEU A 213 16.00 22.61 -18.17
C LEU A 213 17.29 23.38 -17.87
N LYS A 214 17.42 23.93 -16.66
CA LYS A 214 18.63 24.66 -16.24
C LYS A 214 19.81 23.72 -16.03
N SER A 215 19.57 22.48 -15.58
CA SER A 215 20.62 21.50 -15.34
C SER A 215 21.40 21.13 -16.61
N LYS A 216 20.76 21.22 -17.81
CA LYS A 216 21.42 21.07 -19.13
C LYS A 216 22.56 22.07 -19.36
N LYS A 217 22.62 23.19 -18.63
CA LYS A 217 23.68 24.20 -18.74
C LYS A 217 24.94 23.85 -17.94
N PHE A 218 24.87 22.86 -17.07
CA PHE A 218 26.00 22.41 -16.26
C PHE A 218 26.66 21.20 -16.91
N ASN A 219 27.97 21.04 -16.69
CA ASN A 219 28.71 19.87 -17.14
C ASN A 219 28.42 18.65 -16.24
N ALA A 220 27.15 18.25 -16.17
CA ALA A 220 26.67 17.15 -15.36
C ALA A 220 25.90 16.13 -16.20
N GLU A 221 26.08 14.85 -15.90
CA GLU A 221 25.31 13.75 -16.47
C GLU A 221 24.15 13.42 -15.52
N ILE A 222 22.93 13.48 -16.02
CA ILE A 222 21.72 13.36 -15.21
C ILE A 222 21.05 12.02 -15.46
N PHE A 223 20.91 11.25 -14.40
CA PHE A 223 20.16 10.00 -14.37
C PHE A 223 18.83 10.25 -13.66
N PHE A 224 17.78 9.56 -14.10
CA PHE A 224 16.48 9.57 -13.44
C PHE A 224 16.11 8.16 -12.99
N TYR A 225 15.74 8.02 -11.72
CA TYR A 225 15.17 6.80 -11.18
C TYR A 225 13.81 7.11 -10.57
N GLY A 226 12.75 6.68 -11.23
CA GLY A 226 11.39 6.75 -10.70
C GLY A 226 10.74 5.38 -10.71
N LYS A 227 10.53 4.82 -9.52
CA LYS A 227 9.73 3.61 -9.25
C LYS A 227 8.25 3.92 -9.40
N ARG A 228 7.81 5.11 -8.97
CA ARG A 228 6.39 5.52 -9.02
C ARG A 228 6.03 6.27 -10.31
N ARG A 229 6.97 6.99 -10.94
CA ARG A 229 6.73 7.79 -12.16
C ARG A 229 7.81 7.59 -13.22
N PRO A 230 7.48 7.48 -14.52
CA PRO A 230 8.49 7.62 -15.58
C PRO A 230 9.12 9.01 -15.57
N ALA A 231 10.29 9.09 -16.20
CA ALA A 231 11.05 10.34 -16.30
C ALA A 231 10.28 11.43 -17.05
N PHE A 232 9.55 11.07 -18.11
CA PHE A 232 8.83 12.02 -18.96
C PHE A 232 7.47 11.46 -19.35
N TRP A 233 6.41 12.27 -19.22
CA TRP A 233 5.01 11.89 -19.55
C TRP A 233 4.43 12.69 -20.71
N ASN A 234 4.98 13.86 -21.00
CA ASN A 234 4.43 14.80 -21.97
C ASN A 234 5.54 15.37 -22.86
N GLY A 235 5.21 15.73 -24.10
CA GLY A 235 6.15 16.33 -25.04
C GLY A 235 6.72 17.69 -24.58
N SER A 236 6.13 18.30 -23.54
CA SER A 236 6.64 19.54 -22.97
C SER A 236 7.81 19.34 -22.00
N THR A 237 8.08 18.10 -21.58
CA THR A 237 9.17 17.72 -20.68
C THR A 237 10.24 16.87 -21.37
N LEU A 238 9.96 16.38 -22.58
CA LEU A 238 10.92 15.75 -23.51
C LEU A 238 11.98 16.77 -24.00
#